data_AF-A0A350QQJ8-F1
#
_entry.id   AF-A0A350QQJ8-F1
#
_cell.length_a   1.000
_cell.length_b   1.000
_cell.length_c   1.000
_cell.angle_alpha   90.00
_cell.angle_beta   90.00
_cell.angle_gamma   90.00
#
_symmetry.space_group_name_H-M   'P 1'
#
loop_
_entity.id
_entity.type
_entity.pdbx_description
1 polymer ?
#
loop_
_entity_poly.entity_id
_entity_poly.type
_entity_poly.pdbx_seq_one_letter_code
_entity_poly.pdbx_strand_id
1 'polypeptide(L)'
;AGARYQPATLEARTMAGDWVVVSESFGYPGGMPRAMALPLPPLPEGCQALRLRSTQEIYWDRIRVGVSRPDSLRRLEVPMTEAMLGFCGFPRRSTGPQRQPGYDYDRRDQFGDVRHQAGFYTDFGPCLELVSQTDDACAIIGPGEEIRVRFESHPDELEPLASGMRRYWVLELAGWCKDMDLFTHQGERLEPLPSRDGMGPGSAARALMERYNRRFAAGR
;
A
#
# COMPACT_ATOMS: atom_id res chain seq x y z
N ALA A 1 -15.36 -22.60 18.55
CA ALA A 1 -15.77 -23.21 17.26
C ALA A 1 -14.53 -23.34 16.39
N GLY A 2 -14.05 -24.56 16.12
CA GLY A 2 -12.77 -24.83 15.43
C GLY A 2 -12.76 -24.57 13.93
N ALA A 3 -13.48 -23.56 13.45
CA ALA A 3 -13.48 -23.19 12.04
C ALA A 3 -12.14 -22.53 11.67
N ARG A 4 -11.55 -22.94 10.54
CA ARG A 4 -10.34 -22.29 10.01
C ARG A 4 -10.72 -20.99 9.32
N TYR A 5 -9.91 -19.95 9.53
CA TYR A 5 -10.01 -18.73 8.73
C TYR A 5 -9.60 -19.03 7.29
N GLN A 6 -10.56 -18.90 6.38
CA GLN A 6 -10.37 -19.06 4.94
C GLN A 6 -10.50 -17.67 4.31
N PRO A 7 -9.42 -17.12 3.72
CA PRO A 7 -9.50 -15.90 2.93
C PRO A 7 -10.49 -16.04 1.76
N ALA A 8 -10.78 -14.93 1.09
CA ALA A 8 -11.70 -14.96 -0.03
C ALA A 8 -11.14 -15.77 -1.21
N THR A 9 -11.93 -16.73 -1.69
CA THR A 9 -11.69 -17.46 -2.93
C THR A 9 -12.76 -17.10 -3.94
N LEU A 10 -12.36 -16.81 -5.18
CA LEU A 10 -13.24 -16.55 -6.30
C LEU A 10 -13.44 -17.82 -7.13
N GLU A 11 -14.70 -18.15 -7.39
CA GLU A 11 -15.11 -19.29 -8.20
C GLU A 11 -16.02 -18.82 -9.35
N ALA A 12 -15.99 -19.53 -10.46
CA ALA A 12 -16.85 -19.32 -11.62
C ALA A 12 -17.73 -20.54 -11.89
N ARG A 13 -18.97 -20.30 -12.31
CA ARG A 13 -19.90 -21.38 -12.67
C ARG A 13 -19.73 -21.75 -14.15
N THR A 14 -19.48 -23.03 -14.41
CA THR A 14 -19.42 -23.58 -15.78
C THR A 14 -20.82 -23.72 -16.40
N MET A 15 -20.90 -23.98 -17.70
CA MET A 15 -22.17 -24.31 -18.37
C MET A 15 -22.83 -25.58 -17.82
N ALA A 16 -22.04 -26.54 -17.33
CA ALA A 16 -22.55 -27.75 -16.68
C ALA A 16 -23.14 -27.48 -15.27
N GLY A 17 -22.93 -26.28 -14.73
CA GLY A 17 -23.40 -25.89 -13.39
C GLY A 17 -22.36 -26.08 -12.28
N ASP A 18 -21.21 -26.67 -12.59
CA ASP A 18 -20.12 -26.87 -11.64
C ASP A 18 -19.42 -25.55 -11.28
N TRP A 19 -18.84 -25.49 -10.09
CA TRP A 19 -18.03 -24.36 -9.64
C TRP A 19 -16.56 -24.70 -9.72
N VAL A 20 -15.80 -23.88 -10.46
CA VAL A 20 -14.34 -24.00 -10.59
C VAL A 20 -13.65 -22.82 -9.93
N VAL A 21 -12.52 -23.06 -9.29
CA VAL A 21 -11.72 -22.01 -8.65
C VAL A 21 -11.02 -21.19 -9.74
N VAL A 22 -11.19 -19.87 -9.66
CA VAL A 22 -10.57 -18.89 -10.56
C VAL A 22 -9.40 -18.20 -9.87
N SER A 23 -9.56 -17.87 -8.59
CA SER A 23 -8.52 -17.26 -7.78
C SER A 23 -8.65 -17.74 -6.34
N GLU A 24 -7.68 -18.53 -5.90
CA GLU A 24 -7.67 -19.10 -4.56
C GLU A 24 -7.09 -18.11 -3.55
N SER A 25 -7.79 -17.91 -2.43
CA SER A 25 -7.29 -17.16 -1.26
C SER A 25 -6.60 -15.83 -1.62
N PHE A 26 -7.23 -15.03 -2.48
CA PHE A 26 -6.60 -13.88 -3.15
C PHE A 26 -6.33 -12.66 -2.25
N GLY A 27 -6.65 -12.77 -0.96
CA GLY A 27 -6.32 -11.77 0.05
C GLY A 27 -7.34 -11.68 1.17
N TYR A 28 -7.06 -10.80 2.11
CA TYR A 28 -7.93 -10.44 3.22
C TYR A 28 -7.89 -8.92 3.45
N PRO A 29 -8.96 -8.31 4.00
CA PRO A 29 -8.99 -6.87 4.24
C PRO A 29 -8.04 -6.47 5.38
N GLY A 30 -7.04 -5.63 5.08
CA GLY A 30 -6.03 -5.14 6.03
C GLY A 30 -6.50 -4.00 6.95
N GLY A 31 -7.67 -4.13 7.58
CA GLY A 31 -8.13 -3.26 8.68
C GLY A 31 -8.60 -1.83 8.32
N MET A 32 -8.39 -1.38 7.07
CA MET A 32 -8.94 -0.14 6.54
C MET A 32 -9.80 -0.42 5.30
N PRO A 33 -10.78 0.43 4.96
CA PRO A 33 -11.44 0.35 3.67
C PRO A 33 -10.41 0.48 2.55
N ARG A 34 -10.28 -0.57 1.75
CA ARG A 34 -9.37 -0.62 0.61
C ARG A 34 -10.16 -0.95 -0.64
N ALA A 35 -9.82 -0.28 -1.73
CA ALA A 35 -10.17 -0.75 -3.06
C ALA A 35 -9.03 -1.64 -3.54
N MET A 36 -9.37 -2.77 -4.16
CA MET A 36 -8.41 -3.62 -4.84
C MET A 36 -8.95 -4.01 -6.22
N ALA A 37 -8.02 -4.31 -7.13
CA ALA A 37 -8.32 -4.96 -8.39
C ALA A 37 -7.77 -6.38 -8.33
N LEU A 38 -8.57 -7.36 -8.73
CA LEU A 38 -8.15 -8.74 -8.90
C LEU A 38 -8.12 -9.04 -10.40
N PRO A 39 -6.93 -9.21 -11.01
CA PRO A 39 -6.83 -9.68 -12.39
C PRO A 39 -7.52 -11.03 -12.52
N LEU A 40 -8.47 -11.14 -13.44
CA LEU A 40 -9.15 -12.39 -13.71
C LEU A 40 -8.46 -13.09 -14.88
N PRO A 41 -8.12 -14.39 -14.77
CA PRO A 41 -7.79 -15.19 -15.93
C PRO A 41 -9.03 -15.34 -16.83
N PRO A 42 -8.87 -15.87 -18.05
CA PRO A 42 -10.01 -16.27 -18.86
C PRO A 42 -10.99 -17.12 -18.05
N LEU A 43 -12.26 -16.71 -18.02
CA LEU A 43 -13.30 -17.45 -17.33
C LEU A 43 -13.77 -18.63 -18.20
N PRO A 44 -14.38 -19.69 -17.60
CA PRO A 44 -14.99 -20.76 -18.36
C PRO A 44 -15.97 -20.23 -19.42
N GLU A 45 -16.00 -20.87 -20.58
CA GLU A 45 -16.94 -20.52 -21.65
C GLU A 45 -18.38 -20.54 -21.14
N GLY A 46 -19.16 -19.52 -21.50
CA GLY A 46 -20.55 -19.39 -21.06
C GLY A 46 -20.73 -19.10 -19.57
N CYS A 47 -19.68 -18.74 -18.83
CA CYS A 47 -19.80 -18.37 -17.41
C CYS A 47 -20.76 -17.18 -17.22
N GLN A 48 -21.81 -17.39 -16.42
CA GLN A 48 -22.81 -16.36 -16.09
C GLN A 48 -22.87 -16.01 -14.61
N ALA A 49 -22.07 -16.67 -13.75
CA ALA A 49 -22.09 -16.44 -12.32
C ALA A 49 -20.70 -16.58 -11.71
N LEU A 50 -20.37 -15.64 -10.83
CA LEU A 50 -19.18 -15.66 -9.99
C LEU A 50 -19.61 -15.81 -8.52
N ARG A 51 -18.79 -16.50 -7.72
CA ARG A 51 -19.01 -16.69 -6.29
C ARG A 51 -17.75 -16.33 -5.51
N LEU A 52 -17.93 -15.53 -4.46
CA LEU A 52 -16.92 -15.35 -3.43
C LEU A 52 -17.22 -16.29 -2.26
N ARG A 53 -16.24 -17.08 -1.85
CA ARG A 53 -16.32 -18.03 -0.73
C ARG A 53 -15.29 -17.67 0.33
N SER A 54 -15.71 -17.52 1.58
CA SER A 54 -14.84 -17.24 2.74
C SER A 54 -15.53 -17.67 4.03
N THR A 55 -14.75 -17.91 5.09
CA THR A 55 -15.26 -18.06 6.46
C THR A 55 -15.02 -16.82 7.32
N GLN A 56 -14.45 -15.76 6.74
CA GLN A 56 -14.20 -14.47 7.39
C GLN A 56 -15.44 -13.58 7.30
N GLU A 57 -15.66 -12.75 8.31
CA GLU A 57 -16.64 -11.68 8.26
C GLU A 57 -16.05 -10.50 7.47
N ILE A 58 -16.45 -10.38 6.20
CA ILE A 58 -15.99 -9.32 5.30
C ILE A 58 -17.21 -8.55 4.78
N TYR A 59 -17.19 -7.23 4.96
CA TYR A 59 -18.20 -6.32 4.43
C TYR A 59 -17.71 -5.76 3.09
N TRP A 60 -18.44 -6.08 2.01
CA TRP A 60 -18.14 -5.62 0.66
C TRP A 60 -19.10 -4.51 0.27
N ASP A 61 -18.63 -3.27 0.21
CA ASP A 61 -19.47 -2.14 -0.21
C ASP A 61 -19.86 -2.22 -1.68
N ARG A 62 -18.94 -2.70 -2.54
CA ARG A 62 -19.14 -2.73 -3.99
C ARG A 62 -18.21 -3.72 -4.69
N ILE A 63 -18.79 -4.57 -5.53
CA ILE A 63 -18.06 -5.46 -6.45
C ILE A 63 -18.38 -5.04 -7.88
N ARG A 64 -17.36 -4.96 -8.74
CA ARG A 64 -17.50 -4.64 -10.17
C ARG A 64 -16.62 -5.56 -10.99
N VAL A 65 -17.16 -6.02 -12.11
CA VAL A 65 -16.38 -6.67 -13.16
C VAL A 65 -16.13 -5.64 -14.25
N GLY A 66 -14.87 -5.47 -14.63
CA GLY A 66 -14.45 -4.54 -15.66
C GLY A 66 -13.55 -5.23 -16.67
N VAL A 67 -13.52 -4.69 -17.88
CA VAL A 67 -12.56 -5.11 -18.91
C VAL A 67 -11.47 -4.06 -18.97
N SER A 68 -10.20 -4.49 -18.88
CA SER A 68 -9.07 -3.59 -19.07
C SER A 68 -9.00 -3.12 -20.52
N ARG A 69 -8.82 -1.81 -20.74
CA ARG A 69 -8.63 -1.19 -22.06
C ARG A 69 -7.35 -0.34 -22.07
N PRO A 70 -6.17 -0.98 -22.13
CA PRO A 70 -4.89 -0.30 -21.97
C PRO A 70 -4.66 0.80 -23.01
N ASP A 71 -5.16 0.62 -24.24
CA ASP A 71 -4.95 1.52 -25.37
C ASP A 71 -5.59 2.92 -25.22
N SER A 72 -6.35 3.14 -24.15
CA SER A 72 -7.04 4.41 -23.89
C SER A 72 -6.30 5.36 -22.95
N LEU A 73 -5.14 4.96 -22.42
CA LEU A 73 -4.41 5.70 -21.39
C LEU A 73 -3.06 6.20 -21.92
N ARG A 74 -2.86 7.52 -21.84
CA ARG A 74 -1.53 8.13 -21.98
C ARG A 74 -0.94 8.33 -20.58
N ARG A 75 0.13 7.61 -20.26
CA ARG A 75 0.91 7.84 -19.03
C ARG A 75 1.93 8.95 -19.28
N LEU A 76 1.99 9.90 -18.37
CA LEU A 76 3.07 10.88 -18.26
C LEU A 76 3.63 10.73 -16.84
N GLU A 77 4.93 10.44 -16.74
CA GLU A 77 5.61 10.45 -15.46
C GLU A 77 6.07 11.86 -15.16
N VAL A 78 5.74 12.35 -13.97
CA VAL A 78 6.18 13.66 -13.49
C VAL A 78 7.31 13.43 -12.48
N PRO A 79 8.48 14.04 -12.67
CA PRO A 79 9.62 13.80 -11.78
C PRO A 79 9.32 14.31 -10.38
N MET A 80 9.67 13.47 -9.39
CA MET A 80 9.77 13.89 -8.00
C MET A 80 11.04 14.71 -7.84
N THR A 81 10.91 15.98 -7.44
CA THR A 81 12.03 16.92 -7.31
C THR A 81 12.48 17.11 -5.87
N GLU A 82 11.63 16.76 -4.91
CA GLU A 82 11.93 16.88 -3.48
C GLU A 82 11.26 15.75 -2.70
N ALA A 83 11.98 15.22 -1.71
CA ALA A 83 11.40 14.42 -0.64
C ALA A 83 12.04 14.81 0.70
N MET A 84 11.21 15.12 1.68
CA MET A 84 11.60 15.64 2.99
C MET A 84 10.93 14.83 4.09
N LEU A 85 11.73 14.13 4.89
CA LEU A 85 11.25 13.41 6.05
C LEU A 85 11.16 14.35 7.25
N GLY A 86 10.02 14.33 7.94
CA GLY A 86 9.82 15.16 9.12
C GLY A 86 8.84 14.53 10.11
N PHE A 87 8.83 15.09 11.32
CA PHE A 87 7.77 14.84 12.29
C PHE A 87 6.60 15.78 11.99
N CYS A 88 5.40 15.21 11.79
CA CYS A 88 4.18 15.98 11.61
C CYS A 88 3.20 15.85 12.78
N GLY A 89 3.45 14.91 13.69
CA GLY A 89 2.55 14.55 14.77
C GLY A 89 1.50 13.54 14.31
N PHE A 90 0.44 13.39 15.10
CA PHE A 90 -0.56 12.35 14.93
C PHE A 90 -1.86 12.95 14.39
N PRO A 91 -2.24 12.69 13.13
CA PRO A 91 -3.52 13.12 12.58
C PRO A 91 -4.68 12.67 13.46
N ARG A 92 -5.60 13.59 13.76
CA ARG A 92 -6.70 13.34 14.68
C ARG A 92 -7.58 12.22 14.12
N ARG A 93 -7.58 11.09 14.82
CA ARG A 93 -8.37 9.92 14.44
C ARG A 93 -9.83 10.14 14.79
N SER A 94 -10.71 9.82 13.84
CA SER A 94 -12.15 9.69 14.04
C SER A 94 -12.60 8.28 13.71
N THR A 95 -13.80 7.90 14.17
CA THR A 95 -14.41 6.60 13.87
C THR A 95 -15.80 6.85 13.33
N GLY A 96 -15.99 6.56 12.04
CA GLY A 96 -17.26 6.68 11.34
C GLY A 96 -18.16 5.44 11.51
N PRO A 97 -19.28 5.38 10.75
CA PRO A 97 -20.14 4.22 10.68
C PRO A 97 -19.35 2.92 10.40
N GLN A 98 -19.83 1.79 10.92
CA GLN A 98 -19.16 0.49 10.82
C GLN A 98 -17.70 0.48 11.33
N ARG A 99 -17.35 1.38 12.25
CA ARG A 99 -15.99 1.54 12.81
C ARG A 99 -14.93 1.94 11.78
N GLN A 100 -15.33 2.57 10.67
CA GLN A 100 -14.40 3.07 9.67
C GLN A 100 -13.45 4.13 10.27
N PRO A 101 -12.11 3.95 10.19
CA PRO A 101 -11.18 4.95 10.67
C PRO A 101 -11.09 6.15 9.70
N GLY A 102 -11.07 7.37 10.25
CA GLY A 102 -10.74 8.60 9.51
C GLY A 102 -9.59 9.34 10.19
N TYR A 103 -8.85 10.14 9.43
CA TYR A 103 -7.69 10.90 9.92
C TYR A 103 -7.76 12.33 9.37
N ASP A 104 -7.85 13.32 10.26
CA ASP A 104 -7.79 14.73 9.90
C ASP A 104 -6.35 15.21 9.97
N TYR A 105 -5.74 15.42 8.80
CA TYR A 105 -4.34 15.84 8.72
C TYR A 105 -4.14 17.26 9.24
N ASP A 106 -5.10 18.17 9.12
CA ASP A 106 -4.93 19.57 9.55
C ASP A 106 -4.99 19.73 11.07
N ARG A 107 -5.51 18.71 11.76
CA ARG A 107 -5.57 18.64 13.22
C ARG A 107 -4.65 17.53 13.73
N ARG A 108 -3.46 17.90 14.21
CA ARG A 108 -2.45 16.93 14.66
C ARG A 108 -2.11 17.13 16.13
N ASP A 109 -2.12 16.03 16.87
CA ASP A 109 -1.61 15.98 18.24
C ASP A 109 -0.09 15.79 18.20
N GLN A 110 0.63 16.45 19.11
CA GLN A 110 2.09 16.30 19.19
C GLN A 110 2.51 15.00 19.92
N PHE A 111 1.57 14.36 20.61
CA PHE A 111 1.81 13.15 21.40
C PHE A 111 0.83 12.07 20.97
N GLY A 112 1.34 10.86 20.78
CA GLY A 112 0.55 9.67 20.44
C GLY A 112 0.93 8.52 21.37
N ASP A 113 -0.03 7.67 21.71
CA ASP A 113 0.22 6.42 22.44
C ASP A 113 0.57 5.30 21.45
N VAL A 114 1.80 5.36 20.95
CA VAL A 114 2.33 4.48 19.90
C VAL A 114 3.74 4.03 20.27
N ARG A 115 4.15 2.88 19.74
CA ARG A 115 5.46 2.31 20.02
C ARG A 115 6.36 2.39 18.79
N HIS A 116 7.65 2.55 19.03
CA HIS A 116 8.69 2.36 18.04
C HIS A 116 9.20 0.92 18.12
N GLN A 117 9.27 0.26 16.97
CA GLN A 117 10.04 -0.96 16.81
C GLN A 117 11.52 -0.61 16.97
N ALA A 118 12.28 -1.38 17.73
CA ALA A 118 13.68 -1.09 17.95
C ALA A 118 14.48 -1.13 16.63
N GLY A 119 15.22 -0.07 16.32
CA GLY A 119 16.13 -0.02 15.18
C GLY A 119 16.47 1.39 14.72
N PHE A 120 17.13 1.49 13.57
CA PHE A 120 17.52 2.76 12.97
C PHE A 120 16.50 3.23 11.93
N TYR A 121 15.86 4.34 12.25
CA TYR A 121 14.95 5.08 11.37
C TYR A 121 15.73 6.08 10.52
N THR A 122 15.12 6.53 9.43
CA THR A 122 15.67 7.58 8.60
C THR A 122 15.75 8.90 9.38
N ASP A 123 16.84 9.63 9.19
CA ASP A 123 17.03 10.97 9.74
C ASP A 123 15.99 11.95 9.18
N PHE A 124 15.63 12.96 9.98
CA PHE A 124 14.84 14.08 9.48
C PHE A 124 15.65 14.89 8.49
N GLY A 125 15.01 15.32 7.40
CA GLY A 125 15.65 16.08 6.34
C GLY A 125 15.41 15.50 4.94
N PRO A 126 16.19 15.97 3.95
CA PRO A 126 16.10 15.51 2.57
C PRO A 126 16.34 14.00 2.49
N CYS A 127 15.45 13.28 1.81
CA CYS A 127 15.57 11.84 1.59
C CYS A 127 15.29 11.44 0.13
N LEU A 128 15.36 12.39 -0.81
CA LEU A 128 15.02 12.19 -2.22
C LEU A 128 15.76 10.98 -2.82
N GLU A 129 17.08 10.90 -2.63
CA GLU A 129 17.89 9.78 -3.14
C GLU A 129 17.37 8.42 -2.66
N LEU A 130 16.95 8.35 -1.39
CA LEU A 130 16.46 7.13 -0.73
C LEU A 130 15.10 6.65 -1.25
N VAL A 131 14.27 7.55 -1.79
CA VAL A 131 12.89 7.23 -2.23
C VAL A 131 12.65 7.41 -3.74
N SER A 132 13.68 7.81 -4.49
CA SER A 132 13.54 8.08 -5.94
C SER A 132 13.49 6.82 -6.79
N GLN A 133 13.89 5.66 -6.26
CA GLN A 133 13.99 4.42 -7.02
C GLN A 133 13.28 3.28 -6.29
N THR A 134 12.91 2.26 -7.07
CA THR A 134 12.28 1.03 -6.58
C THR A 134 13.34 -0.07 -6.52
N ASP A 135 14.30 0.05 -5.59
CA ASP A 135 15.55 -0.74 -5.56
C ASP A 135 15.85 -1.43 -4.21
N ASP A 136 14.81 -1.64 -3.40
CA ASP A 136 14.89 -2.17 -2.03
C ASP A 136 15.61 -1.27 -1.01
N ALA A 137 16.05 -0.06 -1.39
CA ALA A 137 16.36 0.97 -0.41
C ALA A 137 15.06 1.51 0.21
N CYS A 138 15.08 1.70 1.53
CA CYS A 138 13.89 2.10 2.27
C CYS A 138 14.16 3.33 3.14
N ALA A 139 13.34 4.36 2.96
CA ALA A 139 13.08 5.32 4.02
C ALA A 139 12.21 4.64 5.07
N ILE A 140 12.71 4.60 6.31
CA ILE A 140 12.03 4.00 7.46
C ILE A 140 11.48 5.14 8.31
N ILE A 141 10.16 5.30 8.27
CA ILE A 141 9.42 6.27 9.07
C ILE A 141 8.81 5.63 10.31
N GLY A 142 8.87 6.36 11.41
CA GLY A 142 8.24 6.02 12.68
C GLY A 142 6.82 6.58 12.81
N PRO A 143 6.15 6.28 13.93
CA PRO A 143 4.87 6.89 14.27
C PRO A 143 4.95 8.42 14.35
N GLY A 144 3.98 9.11 13.74
CA GLY A 144 3.89 10.57 13.76
C GLY A 144 4.83 11.27 12.77
N GLU A 145 5.45 10.50 11.88
CA GLU A 145 6.37 10.99 10.86
C GLU A 145 5.73 10.93 9.47
N GLU A 146 6.28 11.72 8.57
CA GLU A 146 5.85 11.79 7.18
C GLU A 146 7.05 11.97 6.25
N ILE A 147 6.84 11.65 4.98
CA ILE A 147 7.68 12.11 3.88
C ILE A 147 6.83 13.05 3.03
N ARG A 148 7.20 14.33 2.99
CA ARG A 148 6.60 15.29 2.08
C ARG A 148 7.32 15.19 0.74
N VAL A 149 6.58 14.96 -0.33
CA VAL A 149 7.10 14.82 -1.69
C VAL A 149 6.61 15.97 -2.56
N ARG A 150 7.46 16.44 -3.47
CA ARG A 150 7.13 17.48 -4.44
C ARG A 150 7.38 16.92 -5.85
N PHE A 151 6.40 17.14 -6.71
CA PHE A 151 6.46 16.78 -8.12
C PHE A 151 6.37 18.06 -8.93
N GLU A 152 7.22 18.19 -9.94
CA GLU A 152 7.23 19.34 -10.83
C GLU A 152 7.15 18.85 -12.27
N SER A 153 6.24 19.42 -13.03
CA SER A 153 6.11 19.20 -14.48
C SER A 153 6.30 20.54 -15.18
N HIS A 154 6.97 20.54 -16.33
CA HIS A 154 6.98 21.74 -17.16
C HIS A 154 5.59 21.97 -17.77
N PRO A 155 5.09 23.22 -17.89
CA PRO A 155 3.81 23.49 -18.55
C PRO A 155 3.70 22.88 -19.96
N ASP A 156 4.83 22.80 -20.67
CA ASP A 156 4.93 22.21 -22.01
C ASP A 156 4.73 20.68 -22.00
N GLU A 157 5.03 20.00 -20.89
CA GLU A 157 4.79 18.56 -20.72
C GLU A 157 3.31 18.26 -20.42
N LEU A 158 2.62 19.21 -19.80
CA LEU A 158 1.18 19.14 -19.51
C LEU A 158 0.35 19.79 -20.62
N GLU A 159 0.49 19.28 -21.85
CA GLU A 159 -0.30 19.73 -23.01
C GLU A 159 -1.79 19.89 -22.66
N PRO A 160 -2.50 20.88 -23.24
CA PRO A 160 -3.94 21.03 -23.08
C PRO A 160 -4.66 19.71 -23.41
N LEU A 161 -5.64 19.34 -22.58
CA LEU A 161 -6.40 18.12 -22.81
C LEU A 161 -7.22 18.24 -24.09
N ALA A 162 -7.10 17.26 -24.98
CA ALA A 162 -8.00 17.14 -26.12
C ALA A 162 -9.45 17.01 -25.66
N SER A 163 -10.39 17.45 -26.50
CA SER A 163 -11.82 17.37 -26.18
C SER A 163 -12.24 15.95 -25.79
N GLY A 164 -12.95 15.81 -24.67
CA GLY A 164 -13.39 14.53 -24.13
C GLY A 164 -12.37 13.80 -23.23
N MET A 165 -11.12 14.26 -23.17
CA MET A 165 -10.10 13.68 -22.29
C MET A 165 -10.23 14.18 -20.85
N ARG A 166 -9.83 13.34 -19.90
CA ARG A 166 -9.73 13.68 -18.47
C ARG A 166 -8.31 13.37 -17.98
N ARG A 167 -7.76 14.25 -17.15
CA ARG A 167 -6.48 14.02 -16.47
C ARG A 167 -6.73 13.50 -15.07
N TYR A 168 -5.98 12.48 -14.69
CA TYR A 168 -5.94 11.95 -13.33
C TYR A 168 -4.50 12.00 -12.85
N TRP A 169 -4.32 12.34 -11.58
CA TRP A 169 -3.03 12.28 -10.90
C TRP A 169 -2.98 10.99 -10.10
N VAL A 170 -1.92 10.20 -10.30
CA VAL A 170 -1.73 8.91 -9.63
C VAL A 170 -0.38 8.96 -8.93
N LEU A 171 -0.39 8.71 -7.63
CA LEU A 171 0.81 8.52 -6.83
C LEU A 171 1.09 7.01 -6.73
N GLU A 172 2.13 6.53 -7.41
CA GLU A 172 2.63 5.17 -7.23
C GLU A 172 3.57 5.13 -6.02
N LEU A 173 3.23 4.31 -5.03
CA LEU A 173 4.03 4.10 -3.83
C LEU A 173 4.57 2.66 -3.85
N ALA A 174 5.87 2.53 -3.60
CA ALA A 174 6.55 1.26 -3.50
C ALA A 174 7.19 1.15 -2.12
N GLY A 175 6.63 0.30 -1.25
CA GLY A 175 7.10 0.18 0.11
C GLY A 175 6.52 -1.02 0.84
N TRP A 176 6.89 -1.14 2.11
CA TRP A 176 6.48 -2.22 2.99
C TRP A 176 5.85 -1.65 4.26
N CYS A 177 4.99 -2.47 4.88
CA CYS A 177 4.42 -2.18 6.18
C CYS A 177 4.82 -3.33 7.10
N LYS A 178 5.43 -3.00 8.23
CA LYS A 178 5.67 -3.94 9.32
C LYS A 178 4.92 -3.41 10.54
N ASP A 179 4.04 -4.22 11.09
CA ASP A 179 3.32 -3.90 12.32
C ASP A 179 3.94 -4.63 13.52
N MET A 180 3.26 -4.52 14.67
CA MET A 180 3.61 -5.20 15.91
C MET A 180 2.54 -6.21 16.32
N ASP A 181 1.81 -6.79 15.36
CA ASP A 181 0.78 -7.78 15.67
C ASP A 181 1.40 -9.07 16.25
N LEU A 182 0.60 -9.82 17.01
CA LEU A 182 1.03 -11.03 17.74
C LEU A 182 1.70 -12.08 16.84
N PHE A 183 1.32 -12.12 15.56
CA PHE A 183 1.83 -13.08 14.57
C PHE A 183 2.90 -12.50 13.66
N THR A 184 3.33 -11.26 13.89
CA THR A 184 4.33 -10.60 13.06
C THR A 184 5.72 -11.06 13.42
N HIS A 185 6.45 -11.58 12.42
CA HIS A 185 7.81 -12.06 12.61
C HIS A 185 8.71 -10.93 13.11
N GLN A 186 9.26 -11.10 14.30
CA GLN A 186 10.10 -10.10 14.96
C GLN A 186 9.46 -8.70 15.03
N GLY A 187 8.15 -8.64 15.34
CA GLY A 187 7.38 -7.39 15.37
C GLY A 187 7.86 -6.32 16.37
N GLU A 188 8.77 -6.64 17.29
CA GLU A 188 9.34 -5.68 18.25
C GLU A 188 10.56 -4.90 17.73
N ARG A 189 11.05 -5.21 16.52
CA ARG A 189 12.23 -4.57 15.91
C ARG A 189 12.03 -4.36 14.41
N LEU A 190 12.78 -3.44 13.81
CA LEU A 190 12.68 -3.18 12.36
C LEU A 190 13.14 -4.39 11.54
N GLU A 191 14.26 -5.00 11.93
CA GLU A 191 14.84 -6.15 11.24
C GLU A 191 13.96 -7.43 11.32
N PRO A 192 14.03 -8.33 10.33
CA PRO A 192 14.76 -8.20 9.08
C PRO A 192 14.11 -7.16 8.15
N LEU A 193 14.92 -6.36 7.46
CA LEU A 193 14.41 -5.50 6.39
C LEU A 193 13.91 -6.34 5.20
N PRO A 194 12.79 -5.94 4.58
CA PRO A 194 12.22 -6.65 3.46
C PRO A 194 13.02 -6.41 2.17
N SER A 195 12.88 -7.33 1.21
CA SER A 195 13.29 -7.14 -0.18
C SER A 195 12.27 -7.79 -1.10
N ARG A 196 12.26 -7.42 -2.38
CA ARG A 196 11.33 -7.98 -3.36
C ARG A 196 11.58 -9.45 -3.66
N ASP A 197 12.83 -9.88 -3.58
CA ASP A 197 13.27 -11.25 -3.84
C ASP A 197 13.33 -12.13 -2.58
N GLY A 198 13.14 -11.55 -1.39
CA GLY A 198 13.24 -12.23 -0.10
C GLY A 198 14.68 -12.50 0.39
N MET A 199 15.71 -12.07 -0.34
CA MET A 199 17.13 -12.27 0.00
C MET A 199 17.74 -11.11 0.81
N GLY A 200 16.95 -10.07 1.07
CA GLY A 200 17.36 -8.82 1.70
C GLY A 200 17.88 -7.79 0.68
N PRO A 201 17.97 -6.50 1.06
CA PRO A 201 18.38 -5.45 0.15
C PRO A 201 19.81 -5.65 -0.40
N GLY A 202 20.03 -5.27 -1.65
CA GLY A 202 21.35 -5.31 -2.30
C GLY A 202 22.37 -4.34 -1.70
N SER A 203 23.65 -4.43 -2.08
CA SER A 203 24.72 -3.60 -1.52
C SER A 203 24.53 -2.09 -1.73
N ALA A 204 24.05 -1.68 -2.91
CA ALA A 204 23.76 -0.28 -3.21
C ALA A 204 22.64 0.27 -2.30
N ALA A 205 21.55 -0.48 -2.15
CA ALA A 205 20.44 -0.13 -1.26
C ALA A 205 20.88 -0.06 0.20
N ARG A 206 21.69 -1.02 0.67
CA ARG A 206 22.27 -1.00 2.02
C ARG A 206 23.15 0.21 2.25
N ALA A 207 24.06 0.52 1.33
CA ALA A 207 24.92 1.69 1.44
C ALA A 207 24.12 3.00 1.47
N LEU A 208 22.99 3.05 0.76
CA LEU A 208 22.08 4.18 0.82
C LEU A 208 21.39 4.25 2.20
N MET A 209 20.80 3.16 2.66
CA MET A 209 20.18 3.09 3.99
C MET A 209 21.18 3.39 5.13
N GLU A 210 22.43 2.94 5.06
CA GLU A 210 23.47 3.27 6.07
C GLU A 210 23.76 4.78 6.15
N ARG A 211 23.63 5.50 5.02
CA ARG A 211 23.80 6.97 5.01
C ARG A 211 22.64 7.70 5.69
N TYR A 212 21.41 7.20 5.51
CA TYR A 212 20.20 7.94 5.88
C TYR A 212 19.51 7.39 7.15
N ASN A 213 19.59 6.10 7.42
CA ASN A 213 18.93 5.39 8.54
C ASN A 213 19.86 5.36 9.76
N ARG A 214 20.00 6.50 10.44
CA ARG A 214 20.95 6.68 11.55
C ARG A 214 20.27 7.07 12.86
N ARG A 215 18.98 7.40 12.84
CA ARG A 215 18.23 7.80 14.03
C ARG A 215 17.69 6.56 14.73
N PHE A 216 18.36 6.13 15.79
CA PHE A 216 17.86 5.03 16.60
C PHE A 216 16.58 5.42 17.36
N ALA A 217 15.55 4.58 17.30
CA ALA A 217 14.38 4.68 18.16
C ALA A 217 13.91 3.29 18.62
N ALA A 218 13.31 3.23 19.80
CA ALA A 218 12.75 2.03 20.40
C ALA A 218 11.78 2.41 21.54
N GLY A 219 10.84 1.53 21.86
CA GLY A 219 10.01 1.66 23.07
C GLY A 219 8.74 2.48 22.88
N ARG A 220 8.17 2.95 23.99
CA ARG A 220 6.99 3.85 24.03
C ARG A 220 7.43 5.29 24.05
#